data_AF-A0AAU8IEG7-F1
#
_entry.id   AF-A0AAU8IEG7-F1
#
_cell.length_a   1.000
_cell.length_b   1.000
_cell.length_c   1.000
_cell.angle_alpha   90.00
_cell.angle_beta   90.00
_cell.angle_gamma   90.00
#
_symmetry.space_group_name_H-M   'P 1'
#
loop_
_entity.id
_entity.type
_entity.pdbx_description
1 polymer ?
#
loop_
_entity_poly.entity_id
_entity_poly.type
_entity_poly.pdbx_seq_one_letter_code
_entity_poly.pdbx_strand_id
1 'polypeptide(L)'
;MAHHQDGMTLIEVIASIALLSVVILTFAYVFIQSQQFTTMNGDRQTALQLAQKKLSETLAGPLPEQNTSEVPFNPDVPDSWIRIDYRQEPNSAYRTFTFKKLPDSPESDPGRPLMIMVRTYYDREHHYIELYNYYTTN
;
A
#
# COMPACT_ATOMS: atom_id res chain seq x y z
N MET A 1 -3.29 -13.97 69.34
CA MET A 1 -3.53 -14.07 67.88
C MET A 1 -2.19 -13.92 67.20
N ALA A 2 -1.56 -15.03 66.80
CA ALA A 2 -0.26 -15.01 66.13
C ALA A 2 -0.50 -15.03 64.61
N HIS A 3 -0.08 -13.98 63.93
CA HIS A 3 -0.03 -13.94 62.47
C HIS A 3 1.05 -14.93 62.00
N HIS A 4 0.66 -16.03 61.37
CA HIS A 4 1.56 -16.82 60.55
C HIS A 4 1.83 -16.02 59.27
N GLN A 5 3.00 -15.40 59.19
CA GLN A 5 3.52 -14.85 57.95
C GLN A 5 4.32 -15.98 57.29
N ASP A 6 3.65 -16.79 56.48
CA ASP A 6 4.34 -17.75 55.64
C ASP A 6 5.15 -16.97 54.60
N GLY A 7 6.47 -16.98 54.75
CA GLY A 7 7.39 -16.34 53.82
C GLY A 7 7.34 -17.04 52.46
N MET A 8 7.41 -16.27 51.38
CA MET A 8 7.38 -16.81 50.03
C MET A 8 8.59 -17.74 49.80
N THR A 9 8.33 -18.95 49.34
CA THR A 9 9.39 -19.92 49.07
C THR A 9 10.17 -19.53 47.81
N LEU A 10 11.45 -19.90 47.72
CA LEU A 10 12.28 -19.61 46.54
C LEU A 10 11.65 -20.18 45.25
N ILE A 11 11.02 -21.34 45.34
CA ILE A 11 10.37 -21.99 44.20
C ILE A 11 9.15 -21.21 43.72
N GLU A 12 8.35 -20.63 44.63
CA GLU A 12 7.21 -19.78 44.27
C GLU A 12 7.67 -18.48 43.62
N VAL A 13 8.78 -17.89 44.07
CA VAL A 13 9.39 -16.71 43.44
C VAL A 13 9.83 -17.03 42.01
N ILE A 14 10.55 -18.15 41.82
CA ILE A 14 11.02 -18.57 40.49
C ILE A 14 9.83 -18.89 39.57
N ALA A 15 8.82 -19.59 40.07
CA ALA A 15 7.60 -19.89 39.31
C ALA A 15 6.85 -18.61 38.91
N SER A 16 6.77 -17.63 39.81
CA SER A 16 6.12 -16.34 39.55
C SER A 16 6.88 -15.53 38.48
N ILE A 17 8.21 -15.50 38.55
CA ILE A 17 9.06 -14.85 37.53
C ILE A 17 8.93 -15.56 36.19
N ALA A 18 8.92 -16.89 36.17
CA ALA A 18 8.75 -17.67 34.96
C ALA A 18 7.39 -17.39 34.29
N LEU A 19 6.30 -17.41 35.07
CA LEU A 19 4.96 -17.07 34.57
C LEU A 19 4.89 -15.63 34.07
N LEU A 20 5.45 -14.69 34.83
CA LEU A 20 5.51 -13.29 34.42
C LEU A 20 6.28 -13.11 33.09
N SER A 21 7.38 -13.84 32.92
CA SER A 21 8.21 -13.76 31.72
C SER A 21 7.47 -14.24 30.47
N VAL A 22 6.72 -15.35 30.58
CA VAL A 22 5.87 -15.83 29.48
C VAL A 22 4.82 -14.79 29.11
N VAL A 23 4.17 -14.18 30.10
CA VAL A 23 3.15 -13.15 29.88
C VAL A 23 3.74 -11.93 29.18
N ILE A 24 4.88 -11.42 29.65
CA ILE A 24 5.56 -10.26 29.05
C ILE A 24 5.95 -10.54 27.60
N LEU A 25 6.57 -11.70 27.33
CA LEU A 25 6.99 -12.06 25.99
C LEU A 25 5.81 -12.20 25.03
N THR A 26 4.70 -12.78 25.51
CA THR A 26 3.47 -12.92 24.71
C THR A 26 2.93 -11.55 24.31
N PHE A 27 2.81 -10.62 25.26
CA PHE A 27 2.32 -9.28 24.95
C PHE A 27 3.31 -8.49 24.08
N ALA A 28 4.61 -8.60 24.33
CA ALA A 28 5.64 -7.94 23.53
C ALA A 28 5.53 -8.34 22.05
N TYR A 29 5.31 -9.62 21.75
CA TYR A 29 5.09 -10.10 20.39
C TYR A 29 3.86 -9.46 19.73
N VAL A 30 2.73 -9.42 20.43
CA VAL A 30 1.50 -8.79 19.94
C VAL A 30 1.71 -7.30 19.67
N PHE A 31 2.41 -6.58 20.55
CA PHE A 31 2.68 -5.15 20.35
C PHE A 31 3.55 -4.88 19.13
N ILE A 32 4.60 -5.68 18.91
CA ILE A 32 5.49 -5.52 17.74
C ILE A 32 4.69 -5.73 16.45
N GLN A 33 3.87 -6.79 16.40
CA GLN A 33 3.03 -7.04 15.23
C GLN A 33 2.00 -5.92 15.01
N SER A 34 1.36 -5.47 16.08
CA SER A 34 0.35 -4.40 16.00
C SER A 34 0.93 -3.11 15.39
N GLN A 35 2.16 -2.74 15.74
CA GLN A 35 2.83 -1.59 15.15
C GLN A 35 3.09 -1.79 13.65
N GLN A 36 3.59 -2.97 13.26
CA GLN A 36 3.82 -3.29 11.84
C GLN A 36 2.53 -3.18 11.02
N PHE A 37 1.43 -3.79 11.49
CA PHE A 37 0.12 -3.68 10.82
C PHE A 37 -0.40 -2.24 10.76
N THR A 38 -0.16 -1.44 11.80
CA THR A 38 -0.58 -0.04 11.84
C THR A 38 0.16 0.77 10.78
N THR A 39 1.48 0.60 10.66
CA THR A 39 2.30 1.24 9.64
C THR A 39 1.86 0.82 8.23
N MET A 40 1.73 -0.49 7.98
CA MET A 40 1.30 -1.00 6.67
C MET A 40 -0.07 -0.47 6.24
N ASN A 41 -1.02 -0.38 7.18
CA ASN A 41 -2.34 0.18 6.89
C ASN A 41 -2.27 1.67 6.59
N GLY A 42 -1.46 2.43 7.34
CA GLY A 42 -1.21 3.84 7.08
C GLY A 42 -0.58 4.09 5.70
N ASP A 43 0.41 3.28 5.32
CA ASP A 43 1.06 3.38 4.02
C ASP A 43 0.09 3.05 2.88
N ARG A 44 -0.68 1.97 3.02
CA ARG A 44 -1.71 1.59 2.05
C ARG A 44 -2.79 2.66 1.90
N GLN A 45 -3.23 3.27 3.00
CA GLN A 45 -4.22 4.36 2.97
C GLN A 45 -3.66 5.61 2.28
N THR A 46 -2.40 5.95 2.55
CA THR A 46 -1.72 7.08 1.92
C THR A 46 -1.60 6.85 0.41
N ALA A 47 -1.18 5.64 -0.01
CA ALA A 47 -1.19 5.29 -1.41
C ALA A 47 -2.57 5.41 -2.04
N LEU A 48 -3.64 5.00 -1.33
CA LEU A 48 -5.01 5.11 -1.83
C LEU A 48 -5.42 6.55 -2.11
N GLN A 49 -5.08 7.45 -1.19
CA GLN A 49 -5.34 8.87 -1.39
C GLN A 49 -4.54 9.45 -2.57
N LEU A 50 -3.28 9.05 -2.71
CA LEU A 50 -2.43 9.46 -3.84
C LEU A 50 -2.97 8.95 -5.18
N ALA A 51 -3.37 7.67 -5.24
CA ALA A 51 -3.96 7.07 -6.43
C ALA A 51 -5.29 7.74 -6.80
N GLN A 52 -6.17 8.00 -5.81
CA GLN A 52 -7.44 8.69 -6.03
C GLN A 52 -7.24 10.11 -6.55
N LYS A 53 -6.33 10.86 -5.93
CA LYS A 53 -5.95 12.20 -6.37
C LYS A 53 -5.45 12.16 -7.81
N LYS A 54 -4.52 11.25 -8.11
CA LYS A 54 -3.95 11.15 -9.45
C LYS A 54 -5.00 10.76 -10.50
N LEU A 55 -5.85 9.79 -10.20
CA LEU A 55 -6.94 9.38 -11.08
C LEU A 55 -7.89 10.54 -11.34
N SER A 56 -8.29 11.29 -10.31
CA SER A 56 -9.13 12.48 -10.46
C SER A 56 -8.48 13.55 -11.34
N GLU A 57 -7.18 13.81 -11.16
CA GLU A 57 -6.42 14.75 -12.00
C GLU A 57 -6.38 14.28 -13.46
N THR A 58 -6.14 12.98 -13.70
CA THR A 58 -6.11 12.41 -15.05
C THR A 58 -7.46 12.48 -15.74
N LEU A 59 -8.56 12.28 -15.01
CA LEU A 59 -9.91 12.33 -15.57
C LEU A 59 -10.41 13.77 -15.80
N ALA A 60 -9.85 14.75 -15.10
CA ALA A 60 -10.27 16.16 -15.21
C ALA A 60 -9.62 16.91 -16.38
N GLY A 61 -8.59 16.36 -17.01
CA GLY A 61 -7.82 17.01 -18.08
C GLY A 61 -7.61 16.11 -19.29
N PRO A 62 -7.02 16.65 -20.37
CA PRO A 62 -6.63 15.82 -21.50
C PRO A 62 -5.62 14.76 -21.05
N LEU A 63 -5.77 13.54 -21.57
CA LEU A 63 -4.81 12.48 -21.30
C LEU A 63 -3.43 12.89 -21.84
N PRO A 64 -2.35 12.72 -21.07
CA PRO A 64 -1.01 12.97 -21.56
C PRO A 64 -0.67 12.01 -22.71
N GLU A 65 0.17 12.49 -23.63
CA GLU A 65 0.79 11.63 -24.63
C GLU A 65 1.65 10.56 -23.94
N GLN A 66 1.82 9.41 -24.61
CA GLN A 66 2.51 8.27 -24.02
C GLN A 66 3.92 8.67 -23.54
N ASN A 67 4.17 8.49 -22.24
CA ASN A 67 5.46 8.83 -21.66
C ASN A 67 6.43 7.64 -21.74
N THR A 68 7.34 7.70 -22.72
CA THR A 68 8.39 6.71 -22.97
C THR A 68 9.68 6.97 -22.22
N SER A 69 9.74 7.99 -21.35
CA SER A 69 10.94 8.27 -20.57
C SER A 69 11.35 7.06 -19.72
N GLU A 70 12.66 6.88 -19.55
CA GLU A 70 13.20 5.88 -18.64
C GLU A 70 12.71 6.20 -17.22
N VAL A 71 12.06 5.21 -16.62
CA VAL A 71 11.62 5.27 -15.22
C VAL A 71 12.54 4.37 -14.40
N PRO A 72 12.83 4.71 -13.13
CA PRO A 72 13.70 3.91 -12.26
C PRO A 72 13.22 2.46 -12.09
N PHE A 73 11.93 2.24 -12.30
CA PHE A 73 11.26 0.95 -12.19
C PHE A 73 10.12 0.94 -13.21
N ASN A 74 10.08 -0.07 -14.07
CA ASN A 74 8.96 -0.29 -14.98
C ASN A 74 8.02 -1.34 -14.37
N PRO A 75 6.79 -0.97 -13.99
CA PRO A 75 5.81 -1.92 -13.47
C PRO A 75 5.53 -3.06 -14.45
N ASP A 76 5.48 -4.29 -13.95
CA ASP A 76 4.96 -5.41 -14.72
C ASP A 76 3.44 -5.22 -14.91
N VAL A 77 3.05 -4.99 -16.15
CA VAL A 77 1.67 -4.80 -16.60
C VAL A 77 1.46 -5.58 -17.89
N PRO A 78 0.26 -6.12 -18.15
CA PRO A 78 -0.01 -6.80 -19.41
C PRO A 78 0.23 -5.89 -20.61
N ASP A 79 0.66 -6.46 -21.75
CA ASP A 79 0.97 -5.73 -22.98
C ASP A 79 -0.19 -4.86 -23.51
N SER A 80 -1.43 -5.18 -23.11
CA SER A 80 -2.61 -4.37 -23.39
C SER A 80 -2.63 -3.02 -22.67
N TRP A 81 -1.66 -2.73 -21.80
CA TRP A 81 -1.59 -1.49 -21.03
C TRP A 81 -0.33 -0.72 -21.39
N ILE A 82 -0.51 0.57 -21.69
CA ILE A 82 0.61 1.47 -21.94
C ILE A 82 0.65 2.57 -20.90
N ARG A 83 1.85 2.81 -20.36
CA ARG A 83 2.11 3.88 -19.40
C ARG A 83 2.00 5.24 -20.11
N ILE A 84 1.21 6.13 -19.53
CA ILE A 84 1.03 7.50 -20.04
C ILE A 84 1.59 8.54 -19.09
N ASP A 85 1.74 8.21 -17.81
CA ASP A 85 2.32 9.13 -16.84
C ASP A 85 3.03 8.38 -15.70
N TYR A 86 4.00 9.07 -15.11
CA TYR A 86 4.76 8.66 -13.95
C TYR A 86 5.00 9.88 -13.04
N ARG A 87 4.67 9.73 -11.76
CA ARG A 87 4.93 10.71 -10.72
C ARG A 87 5.70 10.07 -9.57
N GLN A 88 6.90 10.60 -9.31
CA GLN A 88 7.58 10.38 -8.05
C GLN A 88 6.97 11.32 -7.00
N GLU A 89 6.44 10.76 -5.93
CA GLU A 89 5.84 11.55 -4.85
C GLU A 89 6.93 12.15 -3.94
N PRO A 90 6.61 13.19 -3.14
CA PRO A 90 7.59 13.83 -2.24
C PRO A 90 8.29 12.84 -1.30
N ASN A 91 7.57 11.82 -0.86
CA ASN A 91 8.15 10.68 -0.19
C ASN A 91 8.51 9.62 -1.24
N SER A 92 9.81 9.29 -1.33
CA SER A 92 10.35 8.37 -2.32
C SER A 92 9.87 6.92 -2.18
N ALA A 93 9.27 6.56 -1.04
CA ALA A 93 8.57 5.29 -0.86
C ALA A 93 7.35 5.18 -1.80
N TYR A 94 6.77 6.31 -2.21
CA TYR A 94 5.56 6.35 -3.02
C TYR A 94 5.85 6.72 -4.46
N ARG A 95 5.34 5.90 -5.38
CA ARG A 95 5.48 6.09 -6.82
C ARG A 95 4.15 5.82 -7.49
N THR A 96 3.66 6.77 -8.27
CA THR A 96 2.37 6.68 -8.92
C THR A 96 2.54 6.59 -10.43
N PHE A 97 1.95 5.56 -11.02
CA PHE A 97 1.95 5.32 -12.46
C PHE A 97 0.53 5.40 -12.99
N THR A 98 0.38 5.97 -14.19
CA THR A 98 -0.90 6.00 -14.89
C THR A 98 -0.76 5.27 -16.21
N PHE A 99 -1.73 4.43 -16.52
CA PHE A 99 -1.78 3.61 -17.72
C PHE A 99 -3.11 3.78 -18.42
N LYS A 100 -3.09 3.66 -19.75
CA LYS A 100 -4.30 3.49 -20.55
C LYS A 100 -4.30 2.10 -21.18
N LYS A 101 -5.47 1.46 -21.24
CA LYS A 101 -5.64 0.20 -21.94
C LYS A 101 -5.71 0.46 -23.45
N LEU A 102 -4.94 -0.29 -24.22
CA LEU A 102 -5.02 -0.32 -25.68
C LEU A 102 -6.37 -0.91 -26.09
N PRO A 103 -7.02 -0.36 -27.14
CA PRO A 103 -8.25 -0.92 -27.65
C PRO A 103 -8.01 -2.31 -28.26
N ASP A 104 -8.95 -3.23 -28.06
CA ASP A 104 -8.86 -4.61 -28.58
C ASP A 104 -8.98 -4.67 -30.13
N SER A 105 -9.37 -3.57 -30.78
CA SER A 105 -9.45 -3.41 -32.24
C SER A 105 -8.94 -2.02 -32.66
N PRO A 106 -8.17 -1.90 -33.76
CA PRO A 106 -7.71 -0.62 -34.31
C PRO A 106 -8.86 0.27 -34.83
N GLU A 107 -10.03 -0.30 -35.08
CA GLU A 107 -11.27 0.43 -35.42
C GLU A 107 -12.06 0.80 -34.16
N SER A 108 -11.39 1.32 -33.14
CA SER A 108 -12.07 1.80 -31.93
C SER A 108 -12.88 3.05 -32.26
N ASP A 109 -14.21 2.94 -32.13
CA ASP A 109 -15.16 4.05 -32.20
C ASP A 109 -14.66 5.24 -31.31
N PRO A 110 -14.48 6.45 -31.87
CA PRO A 110 -13.94 7.60 -31.16
C PRO A 110 -14.78 8.05 -29.95
N GLY A 111 -15.99 7.50 -29.75
CA GLY A 111 -16.81 7.70 -28.55
C GLY A 111 -16.65 6.65 -27.45
N ARG A 112 -15.84 5.59 -27.63
CA ARG A 112 -15.69 4.55 -26.60
C ARG A 112 -14.86 5.04 -25.42
N PRO A 113 -15.33 4.83 -24.18
CA PRO A 113 -14.54 5.18 -23.00
C PRO A 113 -13.22 4.42 -22.97
N LEU A 114 -12.12 5.14 -22.74
CA LEU A 114 -10.80 4.57 -22.55
C LEU A 114 -10.63 4.14 -21.09
N MET A 115 -10.15 2.92 -20.85
CA MET A 115 -9.90 2.46 -19.49
C MET A 115 -8.55 2.98 -18.98
N ILE A 116 -8.59 3.66 -17.84
CA ILE A 116 -7.44 4.21 -17.15
C ILE A 116 -7.20 3.39 -15.88
N MET A 117 -5.94 3.04 -15.65
CA MET A 117 -5.46 2.44 -14.42
C MET A 117 -4.44 3.37 -13.78
N VAL A 118 -4.64 3.68 -12.50
CA VAL A 118 -3.63 4.34 -11.66
C VAL A 118 -3.12 3.33 -10.66
N ARG A 119 -1.80 3.09 -10.67
CA ARG A 119 -1.12 2.20 -9.75
C ARG A 119 -0.17 3.01 -8.85
N THR A 120 -0.36 2.95 -7.54
CA THR A 120 0.53 3.60 -6.57
C THR A 120 1.23 2.56 -5.72
N TYR A 121 2.56 2.55 -5.79
CA TYR A 121 3.42 1.76 -4.90
C TYR A 121 3.64 2.51 -3.61
N TYR A 122 3.72 1.81 -2.47
CA TYR A 122 3.93 2.43 -1.15
C TYR A 122 5.10 1.86 -0.34
N ASP A 123 5.88 0.95 -0.91
CA ASP A 123 7.08 0.44 -0.26
C ASP A 123 8.17 -0.03 -1.25
N ARG A 124 9.24 -0.58 -0.68
CA ARG A 124 10.38 -1.15 -1.42
C ARG A 124 10.15 -2.59 -1.88
N GLU A 125 9.17 -3.27 -1.32
CA GLU A 125 8.79 -4.65 -1.67
C GLU A 125 7.82 -4.69 -2.86
N HIS A 126 7.50 -3.52 -3.41
CA HIS A 126 6.61 -3.32 -4.54
C HIS A 126 5.16 -3.65 -4.22
N HIS A 127 4.72 -3.51 -2.97
CA HIS A 127 3.29 -3.49 -2.69
C HIS A 127 2.67 -2.24 -3.31
N TYR A 128 1.52 -2.45 -3.95
CA TYR A 128 0.81 -1.41 -4.65
C TYR A 128 -0.69 -1.54 -4.46
N ILE A 129 -1.36 -0.47 -4.82
CA ILE A 129 -2.80 -0.45 -5.05
C ILE A 129 -3.08 -0.04 -6.49
N GLU A 130 -4.25 -0.42 -6.98
CA GLU A 130 -4.71 -0.04 -8.30
C GLU A 130 -6.12 0.52 -8.22
N LEU A 131 -6.34 1.58 -8.97
CA LEU A 131 -7.66 2.13 -9.21
C LEU A 131 -7.92 2.14 -10.71
N TYR A 132 -9.12 1.74 -11.09
CA TYR A 132 -9.58 1.68 -12.47
C TYR A 132 -10.73 2.64 -12.67
N ASN A 133 -10.74 3.33 -13.80
CA ASN A 133 -11.89 4.12 -14.23
C ASN A 133 -11.92 4.28 -15.75
N TYR A 134 -13.01 4.84 -16.26
CA TYR A 134 -13.21 5.14 -17.65
C TYR A 134 -13.05 6.64 -17.91
N TYR A 135 -12.27 6.97 -18.93
CA TYR A 135 -12.11 8.30 -19.47
C TYR A 135 -12.97 8.43 -20.73
N THR A 136 -13.88 9.40 -20.73
CA THR A 136 -14.74 9.73 -21.87
C THR A 136 -14.27 11.04 -22.49
N THR A 137 -14.00 11.04 -23.80
CA THR A 137 -13.81 12.27 -24.56
C THR A 137 -15.17 12.92 -24.78
N ASN A 138 -15.38 14.12 -24.24
CA ASN A 138 -16.53 14.97 -24.59
C ASN A 138 -16.35 15.61 -25.96
#